data_AF-A0A2H0XD61-F1
#
_entry.id   AF-A0A2H0XD61-F1
#
_cell.length_a   1.000
_cell.length_b   1.000
_cell.length_c   1.000
_cell.angle_alpha   90.00
_cell.angle_beta   90.00
_cell.angle_gamma   90.00
#
_symmetry.space_group_name_H-M   'P 1'
#
loop_
_entity.id
_entity.type
_entity.pdbx_description
1 polymer ?
#
loop_
_entity_poly.entity_id
_entity_poly.type
_entity_poly.pdbx_seq_one_letter_code
_entity_poly.pdbx_strand_id
1 'polypeptide(L)'
;MKTDLALVRKCYEYADRLKDTGIRGLVDEREDETLGYKINKWELKGVPIRLELGAKELAENMLTLVRRDNGEKVKIPADNISDVFKLTLASIQSGMLAESQKFLEENTARLDTYDDFKSVMLSSRGFIKAHWCESAECEAKIKAETKATTRCKLLDEREESGKCIYCGALSRYRWVFGQSY
;
A
#
# COMPACT_ATOMS: atom_id res chain seq x y z
N MET A 1 -35.07 5.06 14.88
CA MET A 1 -34.67 4.29 16.09
C MET A 1 -33.81 5.23 16.89
N LYS A 2 -34.22 5.67 18.09
CA LYS A 2 -33.42 6.66 18.85
C LYS A 2 -32.05 6.04 19.17
N THR A 3 -30.97 6.73 18.82
CA THR A 3 -29.62 6.28 19.18
C THR A 3 -29.49 6.19 20.70
N ASP A 4 -28.92 5.08 21.18
CA ASP A 4 -28.64 4.90 22.60
C ASP A 4 -27.53 5.87 23.03
N LEU A 5 -27.90 6.87 23.82
CA LEU A 5 -26.99 7.88 24.37
C LEU A 5 -25.85 7.27 25.19
N ALA A 6 -26.07 6.12 25.84
CA ALA A 6 -25.02 5.44 26.60
C ALA A 6 -23.97 4.84 25.65
N LEU A 7 -24.42 4.25 24.54
CA LEU A 7 -23.56 3.70 23.50
C LEU A 7 -22.69 4.78 22.85
N VAL A 8 -23.30 5.90 22.46
CA VAL A 8 -22.61 7.04 21.85
C VAL A 8 -21.54 7.60 22.78
N ARG A 9 -21.88 7.84 24.05
CA ARG A 9 -20.91 8.31 25.05
C ARG A 9 -19.72 7.38 25.15
N LYS A 10 -19.96 6.06 25.10
CA LYS A 10 -18.89 5.07 25.18
C LYS A 10 -18.02 5.02 23.93
N CYS A 11 -18.60 5.24 22.74
CA CYS A 11 -17.82 5.45 21.51
C CYS A 11 -16.86 6.65 21.63
N TYR A 12 -17.34 7.79 22.14
CA TYR A 12 -16.49 8.98 22.34
C TYR A 12 -15.40 8.73 23.38
N GLU A 13 -15.70 8.04 24.49
CA GLU A 13 -14.69 7.66 25.49
C GLU A 13 -13.56 6.81 24.87
N TYR A 14 -13.90 5.83 24.03
CA TYR A 14 -12.90 5.02 23.34
C TYR A 14 -12.12 5.83 22.30
N ALA A 15 -12.77 6.76 21.59
CA ALA A 15 -12.10 7.64 20.65
C ALA A 15 -11.09 8.57 21.36
N ASP A 16 -11.45 9.10 22.53
CA ASP A 16 -10.55 9.93 23.35
C ASP A 16 -9.37 9.13 23.89
N ARG A 17 -9.60 7.90 24.40
CA ARG A 17 -8.51 6.99 24.83
C ARG A 17 -7.52 6.67 23.70
N LEU A 18 -8.00 6.52 22.48
CA LEU A 18 -7.14 6.34 21.30
C LEU A 18 -6.38 7.62 20.97
N LYS A 19 -7.06 8.77 21.03
CA LYS A 19 -6.47 10.09 20.77
C LYS A 19 -5.35 10.44 21.75
N ASP A 20 -5.49 10.07 23.03
CA ASP A 20 -4.44 10.23 24.04
C ASP A 20 -3.17 9.44 23.72
N THR A 21 -3.28 8.42 22.87
CA THR A 21 -2.13 7.66 22.36
C THR A 21 -1.65 8.09 20.98
N GLY A 22 -2.16 9.20 20.46
CA GLY A 22 -1.83 9.75 19.14
C GLY A 22 -2.61 9.11 17.99
N ILE A 23 -3.59 8.24 18.27
CA ILE A 23 -4.39 7.56 17.25
C ILE A 23 -5.63 8.39 16.95
N ARG A 24 -5.78 8.80 15.69
CA ARG A 24 -6.96 9.56 15.24
C ARG A 24 -8.16 8.64 15.10
N GLY A 25 -9.26 8.97 15.76
CA GLY A 25 -10.55 8.29 15.65
C GLY A 25 -11.67 9.25 15.29
N LEU A 26 -12.73 8.73 14.68
CA LEU A 26 -13.97 9.46 14.40
C LEU A 26 -15.16 8.56 14.73
N VAL A 27 -16.13 9.11 15.46
CA VAL A 27 -17.40 8.43 15.78
C VAL A 27 -18.44 8.81 14.73
N ASP A 28 -19.03 7.81 14.05
CA ASP A 28 -20.08 8.04 13.05
C ASP A 28 -21.48 7.72 13.61
N GLU A 29 -22.06 8.68 14.32
CA GLU A 29 -23.36 8.56 14.99
C GLU A 29 -24.57 8.98 14.13
N ARG A 30 -24.36 9.25 12.83
CA ARG A 30 -25.41 9.80 11.96
C ARG A 30 -26.60 8.86 11.81
N GLU A 31 -27.81 9.31 12.15
CA GLU A 31 -29.00 8.46 12.18
C GLU A 31 -29.67 8.26 10.80
N ASP A 32 -29.38 9.15 9.85
CA ASP A 32 -29.92 9.15 8.49
C ASP A 32 -29.23 8.13 7.55
N GLU A 33 -28.10 7.56 7.97
CA GLU A 33 -27.35 6.55 7.24
C GLU A 33 -27.49 5.17 7.90
N THR A 34 -27.79 4.13 7.10
CA THR A 34 -27.81 2.75 7.59
C THR A 34 -26.39 2.28 7.97
N LEU A 35 -26.28 1.29 8.86
CA LEU A 35 -24.97 0.74 9.26
C LEU A 35 -24.16 0.23 8.06
N GLY A 36 -24.81 -0.49 7.15
CA GLY A 36 -24.15 -0.98 5.92
C GLY A 36 -23.63 0.14 5.03
N TYR A 37 -24.37 1.26 4.94
CA TYR A 37 -23.91 2.44 4.22
C TYR A 37 -22.67 3.05 4.87
N LYS A 38 -22.66 3.21 6.20
CA LYS A 38 -21.50 3.73 6.95
C LYS A 38 -20.27 2.85 6.75
N ILE A 39 -20.42 1.53 6.86
CA ILE A 39 -19.35 0.56 6.65
C ILE A 39 -18.69 0.77 5.27
N ASN A 40 -19.49 0.72 4.20
CA ASN A 40 -19.00 0.90 2.84
C ASN A 40 -18.34 2.27 2.65
N LYS A 41 -18.96 3.34 3.15
CA LYS A 41 -18.42 4.70 3.08
C LYS A 41 -17.01 4.81 3.66
N TRP A 42 -16.76 4.24 4.83
CA TRP A 42 -15.45 4.31 5.48
C TRP A 42 -14.43 3.35 4.86
N GLU A 43 -14.88 2.22 4.32
CA GLU A 43 -14.04 1.31 3.55
C GLU A 43 -13.56 1.93 2.22
N LEU A 44 -14.43 2.68 1.53
CA LEU A 44 -14.07 3.46 0.34
C LEU A 44 -13.11 4.60 0.66
N LYS A 45 -13.22 5.22 1.84
CA LYS A 45 -12.27 6.23 2.31
C LYS A 45 -10.93 5.65 2.76
N GLY A 46 -10.79 4.33 2.83
CA GLY A 46 -9.55 3.67 3.24
C GLY A 46 -9.22 3.80 4.72
N VAL A 47 -10.23 3.91 5.59
CA VAL A 47 -9.99 3.88 7.05
C VAL A 47 -9.42 2.50 7.41
N PRO A 48 -8.23 2.39 8.04
CA PRO A 48 -7.53 1.12 8.19
C PRO A 48 -8.19 0.17 9.19
N ILE A 49 -8.85 0.71 10.21
CA ILE A 49 -9.51 -0.03 11.28
C ILE A 49 -10.89 0.56 11.54
N ARG A 50 -11.91 -0.28 11.59
CA ARG A 50 -13.25 0.06 12.09
C ARG A 50 -13.49 -0.64 13.42
N LEU A 51 -14.07 0.08 14.38
CA LEU A 51 -14.56 -0.47 15.63
C LEU A 51 -16.08 -0.54 15.58
N GLU A 52 -16.64 -1.71 15.90
CA GLU A 52 -18.07 -1.93 16.00
C GLU A 52 -18.44 -2.07 17.49
N LEU A 53 -19.31 -1.18 17.98
CA LEU A 53 -19.85 -1.19 19.33
C LEU A 53 -21.37 -1.29 19.26
N GLY A 54 -21.92 -2.41 19.71
CA GLY A 54 -23.34 -2.62 19.92
C GLY A 54 -23.68 -2.81 21.40
N ALA A 55 -24.97 -2.98 21.71
CA ALA A 55 -25.42 -3.22 23.08
C ALA A 55 -24.84 -4.52 23.68
N LYS A 56 -24.61 -5.54 22.84
CA LYS A 56 -24.01 -6.81 23.26
C LYS A 56 -22.54 -6.64 23.63
N GLU A 57 -21.78 -5.98 22.76
CA GLU A 57 -20.37 -5.63 22.99
C GLU A 57 -20.20 -4.83 24.29
N LEU A 58 -21.08 -3.85 24.52
CA LEU A 58 -21.10 -3.04 25.74
C LEU A 58 -21.38 -3.87 26.99
N ALA A 59 -22.32 -4.81 26.94
CA ALA A 59 -22.64 -5.69 28.06
C ALA A 59 -21.51 -6.69 28.38
N GLU A 60 -20.77 -7.13 27.36
CA GLU A 60 -19.65 -8.06 27.49
C GLU A 60 -18.31 -7.38 27.82
N ASN A 61 -18.25 -6.04 27.84
CA ASN A 61 -17.00 -5.25 27.88
C ASN A 61 -15.99 -5.65 26.77
N MET A 62 -16.51 -6.01 25.61
CA MET A 62 -15.74 -6.44 24.44
C MET A 62 -16.01 -5.49 23.27
N LEU A 63 -15.08 -5.42 22.32
CA LEU A 63 -15.18 -4.61 21.11
C LEU A 63 -14.89 -5.48 19.90
N THR A 64 -15.56 -5.23 18.78
CA THR A 64 -15.24 -5.91 17.51
C THR A 64 -14.41 -4.96 16.65
N LEU A 65 -13.15 -5.33 16.44
CA LEU A 65 -12.22 -4.64 15.55
C LEU A 65 -12.28 -5.28 14.17
N VAL A 66 -12.40 -4.48 13.12
CA VAL A 66 -12.38 -4.93 11.72
C VAL A 66 -11.26 -4.23 10.96
N ARG A 67 -10.41 -5.01 10.30
CA ARG A 67 -9.31 -4.55 9.45
C ARG A 67 -9.79 -4.30 8.02
N ARG A 68 -9.33 -3.21 7.40
CA ARG A 68 -9.66 -2.87 6.02
C ARG A 68 -8.84 -3.62 4.97
N ASP A 69 -7.57 -3.88 5.26
CA ASP A 69 -6.62 -4.48 4.32
C ASP A 69 -6.98 -5.92 3.98
N ASN A 70 -7.44 -6.71 4.96
CA ASN A 70 -7.75 -8.14 4.78
C ASN A 70 -9.17 -8.55 5.21
N GLY A 71 -9.97 -7.64 5.78
CA GLY A 71 -11.33 -7.93 6.27
C GLY A 71 -11.40 -8.73 7.57
N GLU A 72 -10.26 -9.00 8.22
CA GLU A 72 -10.17 -9.75 9.47
C GLU A 72 -10.97 -9.07 10.59
N LYS A 73 -11.68 -9.89 11.37
CA LYS A 73 -12.48 -9.44 12.51
C LYS A 73 -11.97 -10.08 13.80
N VAL A 74 -11.67 -9.25 14.79
CA VAL A 74 -11.15 -9.70 16.09
C VAL A 74 -11.97 -9.11 17.21
N LYS A 75 -12.39 -9.94 18.16
CA LYS A 75 -12.97 -9.47 19.42
C LYS A 75 -11.88 -9.17 20.42
N ILE A 76 -11.91 -7.98 21.02
CA ILE A 76 -10.91 -7.54 22.00
C ILE A 76 -11.56 -7.01 23.27
N PRO A 77 -10.94 -7.17 24.45
CA PRO A 77 -11.37 -6.48 25.66
C PRO A 77 -11.28 -4.97 25.48
N ALA A 78 -12.27 -4.22 25.98
CA ALA A 78 -12.28 -2.77 25.88
C ALA A 78 -11.10 -2.10 26.59
N ASP A 79 -10.54 -2.75 27.62
CA ASP A 79 -9.39 -2.25 28.37
C ASP A 79 -8.12 -2.22 27.51
N ASN A 80 -8.00 -3.13 26.55
CA ASN A 80 -6.81 -3.28 25.71
C ASN A 80 -6.87 -2.49 24.39
N ILE A 81 -7.88 -1.62 24.20
CA ILE A 81 -8.14 -0.94 22.93
C ILE A 81 -6.90 -0.24 22.36
N SER A 82 -6.18 0.53 23.17
CA SER A 82 -5.05 1.33 22.69
C SER A 82 -3.87 0.46 22.23
N ASP A 83 -3.54 -0.60 22.97
CA ASP A 83 -2.42 -1.48 22.63
C ASP A 83 -2.75 -2.33 21.40
N VAL A 84 -3.97 -2.87 21.33
CA VAL A 84 -4.42 -3.59 20.13
C VAL A 84 -4.37 -2.67 18.92
N PHE A 85 -4.91 -1.46 18.99
CA PHE A 85 -4.91 -0.54 17.84
C PHE A 85 -3.49 -0.20 17.39
N LYS A 86 -2.54 0.05 18.31
CA LYS A 86 -1.13 0.30 17.96
C LYS A 86 -0.53 -0.89 17.22
N LEU A 87 -0.71 -2.11 17.74
CA LEU A 87 -0.18 -3.33 17.14
C LEU A 87 -0.82 -3.61 15.78
N THR A 88 -2.14 -3.46 15.66
CA THR A 88 -2.86 -3.68 14.41
C THR A 88 -2.46 -2.66 13.35
N LEU A 89 -2.37 -1.37 13.68
CA LEU A 89 -1.92 -0.34 12.73
C LEU A 89 -0.48 -0.60 12.26
N ALA A 90 0.42 -0.98 13.18
CA ALA A 90 1.79 -1.34 12.82
C ALA A 90 1.83 -2.59 11.91
N SER A 91 1.02 -3.60 12.21
CA SER A 91 0.89 -4.80 11.39
C SER A 91 0.37 -4.48 9.98
N ILE A 92 -0.71 -3.69 9.86
CA ILE A 92 -1.25 -3.23 8.57
C ILE A 92 -0.16 -2.52 7.75
N GLN A 93 0.53 -1.56 8.37
CA GLN A 93 1.58 -0.79 7.69
C GLN A 93 2.71 -1.71 7.18
N SER A 94 3.20 -2.60 8.03
CA SER A 94 4.29 -3.52 7.67
C SER A 94 3.85 -4.54 6.60
N GLY A 95 2.63 -5.06 6.68
CA GLY A 95 2.09 -6.02 5.72
C GLY A 95 1.89 -5.42 4.35
N MET A 96 1.25 -4.25 4.26
CA MET A 96 1.05 -3.54 2.99
C MET A 96 2.37 -3.14 2.34
N LEU A 97 3.37 -2.73 3.14
CA LEU A 97 4.71 -2.43 2.64
C LEU A 97 5.38 -3.68 2.06
N ALA A 98 5.36 -4.79 2.79
CA ALA A 98 5.97 -6.04 2.35
C ALA A 98 5.32 -6.58 1.07
N GLU A 99 3.99 -6.52 0.98
CA GLU A 99 3.24 -6.91 -0.23
C GLU A 99 3.62 -6.02 -1.42
N SER A 100 3.70 -4.70 -1.22
CA SER A 100 4.08 -3.76 -2.27
C SER A 100 5.53 -3.95 -2.74
N GLN A 101 6.45 -4.23 -1.81
CA GLN A 101 7.86 -4.53 -2.12
C GLN A 101 7.97 -5.80 -2.94
N LYS A 102 7.29 -6.87 -2.52
CA LYS A 102 7.25 -8.13 -3.26
C LYS A 102 6.67 -7.94 -4.67
N PHE A 103 5.57 -7.20 -4.79
CA PHE A 103 4.98 -6.89 -6.08
C PHE A 103 5.96 -6.13 -6.98
N LEU A 104 6.67 -5.13 -6.45
CA LEU A 104 7.70 -4.40 -7.18
C LEU A 104 8.83 -5.32 -7.65
N GLU A 105 9.33 -6.19 -6.79
CA GLU A 105 10.38 -7.16 -7.11
C GLU A 105 9.95 -8.14 -8.21
N GLU A 106 8.78 -8.76 -8.06
CA GLU A 106 8.21 -9.71 -9.03
C GLU A 106 7.94 -9.04 -10.39
N ASN A 107 7.67 -7.74 -10.40
CA ASN A 107 7.42 -6.96 -11.62
C ASN A 107 8.64 -6.14 -12.07
N THR A 108 9.85 -6.47 -11.60
CA THR A 108 11.10 -5.86 -12.08
C THR A 108 12.02 -6.92 -12.68
N ALA A 109 12.10 -6.97 -14.01
CA ALA A 109 12.96 -7.93 -14.71
C ALA A 109 14.39 -7.40 -14.85
N ARG A 110 15.40 -8.27 -14.70
CA ARG A 110 16.80 -7.95 -15.01
C ARG A 110 17.16 -8.59 -16.34
N LEU A 111 17.50 -7.79 -17.35
CA LEU A 111 17.65 -8.26 -18.73
C LEU A 111 18.96 -7.79 -19.37
N ASP A 112 19.47 -8.61 -20.28
CA ASP A 112 20.74 -8.40 -20.99
C ASP A 112 20.61 -8.43 -22.52
N THR A 113 19.41 -8.74 -23.04
CA THR A 113 19.11 -8.68 -24.47
C THR A 113 17.98 -7.70 -24.76
N TYR A 114 18.08 -7.02 -25.91
CA TYR A 114 17.06 -6.06 -26.32
C TYR A 114 15.75 -6.73 -26.77
N ASP A 115 15.81 -7.97 -27.24
CA ASP A 115 14.61 -8.71 -27.64
C ASP A 115 13.76 -9.08 -26.41
N ASP A 116 14.38 -9.54 -25.32
CA ASP A 116 13.68 -9.75 -24.04
C ASP A 116 13.14 -8.43 -23.49
N PHE A 117 13.92 -7.35 -23.63
CA PHE A 117 13.49 -6.01 -23.20
C PHE A 117 12.19 -5.59 -23.89
N LYS A 118 12.13 -5.71 -25.23
CA LYS A 118 10.93 -5.42 -26.01
C LYS A 118 9.78 -6.34 -25.60
N SER A 119 10.04 -7.64 -25.43
CA SER A 119 9.02 -8.62 -25.03
C SER A 119 8.34 -8.22 -23.71
N VAL A 120 9.12 -7.87 -22.69
CA VAL A 120 8.59 -7.43 -21.38
C VAL A 120 7.81 -6.11 -21.49
N MET A 121 8.33 -5.12 -22.23
CA MET A 121 7.67 -3.81 -22.37
C MET A 121 6.38 -3.86 -23.19
N LEU A 122 6.24 -4.83 -24.10
CA LEU A 122 5.04 -5.02 -24.91
C LEU A 122 3.98 -5.91 -24.22
N SER A 123 4.38 -6.71 -23.23
CA SER A 123 3.51 -7.64 -22.51
C SER A 123 3.17 -7.19 -21.08
N SER A 124 4.00 -7.56 -20.08
CA SER A 124 3.75 -7.39 -18.66
C SER A 124 3.87 -5.94 -18.17
N ARG A 125 4.59 -5.08 -18.91
CA ARG A 125 4.75 -3.64 -18.62
C ARG A 125 5.27 -3.32 -17.20
N GLY A 126 6.07 -4.21 -16.64
CA GLY A 126 6.82 -3.99 -15.40
C GLY A 126 8.05 -3.08 -15.61
N PHE A 127 8.90 -3.00 -14.58
CA PHE A 127 10.20 -2.34 -14.69
C PHE A 127 11.25 -3.29 -15.28
N ILE A 128 12.28 -2.73 -15.91
CA ILE A 128 13.45 -3.47 -16.37
C ILE A 128 14.72 -2.85 -15.80
N LYS A 129 15.59 -3.67 -15.20
CA LYS A 129 16.98 -3.33 -14.90
C LYS A 129 17.89 -3.81 -16.03
N ALA A 130 18.42 -2.87 -16.81
CA ALA A 130 19.29 -3.18 -17.95
C ALA A 130 20.49 -2.23 -17.99
N HIS A 131 21.58 -2.70 -18.58
CA HIS A 131 22.74 -1.85 -18.83
C HIS A 131 22.42 -0.78 -19.87
N TRP A 132 22.90 0.44 -19.65
CA TRP A 132 22.68 1.57 -20.55
C TRP A 132 23.94 2.42 -20.66
N CYS A 133 24.24 2.91 -21.87
CA CYS A 133 25.41 3.76 -22.14
C CYS A 133 25.19 5.24 -21.79
N GLU A 134 24.03 5.60 -21.21
CA GLU A 134 23.70 6.98 -20.82
C GLU A 134 23.56 7.97 -21.99
N SER A 135 23.53 7.45 -23.23
CA SER A 135 23.30 8.25 -24.43
C SER A 135 21.82 8.54 -24.65
N ALA A 136 21.50 9.83 -24.83
CA ALA A 136 20.17 10.31 -25.20
C ALA A 136 19.67 9.70 -26.53
N GLU A 137 20.57 9.37 -27.46
CA GLU A 137 20.18 8.72 -28.72
C GLU A 137 19.63 7.31 -28.48
N CYS A 138 20.29 6.53 -27.60
CA CYS A 138 19.81 5.20 -27.25
C CYS A 138 18.48 5.26 -26.51
N GLU A 139 18.32 6.20 -25.57
CA GLU A 139 17.04 6.38 -24.87
C GLU A 139 15.91 6.77 -25.84
N ALA A 140 16.16 7.68 -26.78
CA ALA A 140 15.19 8.09 -27.77
C ALA A 140 14.72 6.92 -28.66
N LYS A 141 15.64 6.04 -29.07
CA LYS A 141 15.33 4.84 -29.86
C LYS A 141 14.54 3.80 -29.05
N ILE A 142 14.99 3.51 -27.83
CA ILE A 142 14.26 2.63 -26.90
C ILE A 142 12.83 3.14 -26.69
N LYS A 143 12.66 4.45 -26.47
CA LYS A 143 11.34 5.09 -26.32
C LYS A 143 10.48 4.96 -27.57
N ALA A 144 11.04 5.19 -28.75
CA ALA A 144 10.29 5.07 -30.00
C ALA A 144 9.77 3.64 -30.22
N GLU A 145 10.57 2.64 -29.87
CA GLU A 145 10.27 1.23 -30.13
C GLU A 145 9.41 0.57 -29.02
N THR A 146 9.55 1.02 -27.77
CA THR A 146 8.95 0.34 -26.59
C THR A 146 8.10 1.25 -25.70
N LYS A 147 8.10 2.56 -25.95
CA LYS A 147 7.57 3.62 -25.07
C LYS A 147 8.25 3.72 -23.70
N ALA A 148 9.23 2.86 -23.41
CA ALA A 148 9.99 2.91 -22.18
C ALA A 148 11.03 4.03 -22.24
N THR A 149 11.26 4.69 -21.12
CA THR A 149 12.40 5.60 -20.94
C THR A 149 13.16 5.20 -19.68
N THR A 150 14.37 5.74 -19.53
CA THR A 150 15.12 5.57 -18.30
C THR A 150 14.36 6.27 -17.16
N ARG A 151 14.32 5.64 -15.99
CA ARG A 151 13.66 6.15 -14.78
C ARG A 151 14.66 6.70 -13.80
N CYS A 152 15.56 5.84 -13.34
CA CYS A 152 16.64 6.20 -12.46
C CYS A 152 17.73 5.12 -12.47
N LYS A 153 18.92 5.51 -12.02
CA LYS A 153 19.90 4.59 -11.44
C LYS A 153 19.59 4.53 -9.95
N LEU A 154 19.45 3.32 -9.39
CA LEU A 154 19.22 3.19 -7.95
C LEU A 154 20.45 3.67 -7.18
N LEU A 155 20.23 4.29 -6.02
CA LEU A 155 21.31 4.84 -5.20
C LEU A 155 22.26 3.76 -4.68
N ASP A 156 21.74 2.57 -4.46
CA ASP A 156 22.43 1.37 -3.99
C ASP A 156 22.79 0.41 -5.13
N GLU A 157 22.64 0.84 -6.39
CA GLU A 157 23.00 0.00 -7.54
C GLU A 157 24.50 -0.26 -7.55
N ARG A 158 24.87 -1.54 -7.64
CA ARG A 158 26.28 -1.94 -7.66
C ARG A 158 26.88 -1.58 -9.01
N GLU A 159 28.15 -1.20 -8.98
CA GLU A 159 28.90 -1.08 -10.22
C GLU A 159 29.07 -2.47 -10.85
N GLU A 160 28.61 -2.59 -12.09
CA GLU A 160 28.63 -3.82 -12.88
C GLU A 160 29.00 -3.43 -14.31
N SER A 161 30.13 -3.95 -14.80
CA SER A 161 30.50 -3.76 -16.20
C SER A 161 29.60 -4.63 -17.08
N GLY A 162 28.96 -4.00 -18.05
CA GLY A 162 28.11 -4.67 -19.02
C GLY A 162 28.07 -3.92 -20.34
N LYS A 163 27.17 -4.36 -21.23
CA LYS A 163 26.95 -3.72 -22.53
C LYS A 163 25.59 -3.07 -22.54
N CYS A 164 25.51 -1.85 -23.05
CA CYS A 164 24.26 -1.15 -23.27
C CYS A 164 23.28 -2.06 -24.01
N ILE A 165 22.09 -2.21 -23.43
CA ILE A 165 21.03 -3.09 -23.90
C ILE A 165 20.67 -2.84 -25.37
N TYR A 166 20.86 -1.60 -25.86
CA TYR A 166 20.54 -1.20 -27.22
C TYR A 166 21.73 -1.25 -28.17
N CYS A 167 22.78 -0.45 -27.93
CA CYS A 167 23.89 -0.26 -28.88
C CYS A 167 25.12 -1.15 -28.61
N GLY A 168 25.14 -1.90 -27.51
CA GLY A 168 26.26 -2.76 -27.15
C GLY A 168 27.51 -2.05 -26.61
N ALA A 169 27.53 -0.71 -26.53
CA ALA A 169 28.61 0.07 -25.94
C ALA A 169 28.81 -0.24 -24.45
N LEU A 170 29.99 0.03 -23.89
CA LEU A 170 30.27 -0.24 -22.48
C LEU A 170 29.32 0.53 -21.55
N SER A 171 28.88 -0.12 -20.48
CA SER A 171 28.06 0.44 -19.41
C SER A 171 28.60 -0.01 -18.05
N ARG A 172 28.56 0.87 -17.04
CA ARG A 172 29.06 0.60 -15.67
C ARG A 172 27.95 0.29 -14.66
N TYR A 173 26.70 0.56 -15.01
CA TYR A 173 25.56 0.41 -14.10
C TYR A 173 24.36 -0.14 -14.84
N ARG A 174 23.48 -0.81 -14.11
CA ARG A 174 22.12 -1.04 -14.57
C ARG A 174 21.26 0.16 -14.24
N TRP A 175 20.37 0.47 -15.17
CA TRP A 175 19.39 1.52 -15.03
C TRP A 175 18.01 0.90 -15.04
N VAL A 176 17.09 1.52 -14.31
CA VAL A 176 15.68 1.15 -14.31
C VAL A 176 15.02 1.80 -15.51
N PHE A 177 14.38 1.00 -16.35
CA PHE A 177 13.52 1.40 -17.45
C PHE A 177 12.07 1.06 -17.13
N GLY A 178 11.14 1.85 -17.66
CA GLY A 178 9.71 1.60 -17.53
C GLY A 178 8.91 2.51 -18.45
N GLN A 179 7.63 2.22 -18.63
CA GLN A 179 6.69 3.17 -19.22
C GLN A 179 6.22 4.15 -18.13
N SER A 180 6.02 5.41 -18.50
CA SER A 180 5.43 6.43 -17.61
C SER A 180 4.01 6.73 -18.04
N TYR A 181 3.18 7.08 -17.05
CA TYR A 181 1.84 7.64 -17.24
C TYR A 181 1.87 8.96 -18.00
#